data_AF-A0A6B0CVZ1-F1
#
_entry.id   AF-A0A6B0CVZ1-F1
#
_cell.length_a   1.000
_cell.length_b   1.000
_cell.length_c   1.000
_cell.angle_alpha   90.00
_cell.angle_beta   90.00
_cell.angle_gamma   90.00
#
_symmetry.space_group_name_H-M   'P 1'
#
loop_
_entity.id
_entity.type
_entity.pdbx_description
1 polymer ?
#
loop_
_entity_poly.entity_id
_entity_poly.type
_entity_poly.pdbx_seq_one_letter_code
_entity_poly.pdbx_strand_id
1 'polypeptide(L)' 'SDEQKSILSDACKIIVETNKPVRLVKGELYNIKVTTPYDLKVANAIIRGGIADD' A
#
# COMPACT_ATOMS: atom_id res chain seq x y z
N SER A 1 -18.54 -5.03 15.64
CA SER A 1 -19.11 -6.36 15.33
C SER A 1 -18.18 -7.10 14.38
N ASP A 2 -18.34 -8.41 14.17
CA ASP A 2 -17.51 -9.13 13.19
C ASP A 2 -17.76 -8.66 11.75
N GLU A 3 -18.95 -8.12 11.48
CA GLU A 3 -19.28 -7.41 10.23
C GLU A 3 -18.44 -6.13 10.03
N GLN A 4 -18.12 -5.39 11.09
CA GLN A 4 -17.21 -4.25 10.97
C GLN A 4 -15.77 -4.69 10.64
N LYS A 5 -15.31 -5.84 11.15
CA LYS A 5 -13.96 -6.34 10.86
C LYS A 5 -13.81 -6.82 9.42
N SER A 6 -14.88 -7.32 8.78
CA SER A 6 -14.83 -7.73 7.38
C SER A 6 -14.83 -6.54 6.41
N ILE A 7 -15.42 -5.41 6.82
CA ILE A 7 -15.48 -4.18 6.01
C ILE A 7 -14.21 -3.33 6.19
N LEU A 8 -13.70 -3.24 7.42
CA LEU A 8 -12.57 -2.38 7.77
C LEU A 8 -11.24 -3.14 7.60
N SER A 9 -10.80 -3.26 6.35
CA SER A 9 -9.55 -3.95 6.00
C SER A 9 -8.28 -3.14 6.31
N ASP A 10 -8.38 -1.82 6.38
CA ASP A 10 -7.27 -0.91 6.65
C ASP A 10 -7.38 -0.28 8.06
N ALA A 11 -6.28 -0.33 8.81
CA ALA A 11 -6.18 0.26 10.13
C ALA A 11 -6.40 1.79 10.10
N CYS A 12 -6.01 2.47 9.01
CA CYS A 12 -6.26 3.90 8.88
C CYS A 12 -7.75 4.21 8.81
N LYS A 13 -8.54 3.37 8.10
CA LYS A 13 -10.00 3.49 8.05
C LYS A 13 -10.59 3.38 9.46
N ILE A 14 -10.16 2.40 10.26
CA ILE A 14 -10.61 2.24 11.66
C ILE A 14 -10.34 3.51 12.47
N ILE A 15 -9.13 4.08 12.34
CA ILE A 15 -8.73 5.27 13.11
C ILE A 15 -9.57 6.49 12.71
N VAL A 16 -9.84 6.67 11.41
CA VAL A 16 -10.73 7.74 10.92
C VAL A 16 -12.16 7.59 11.48
N GLU A 17 -12.74 6.39 11.44
CA GLU A 17 -14.07 6.13 12.00
C GLU A 17 -14.13 6.37 13.53
N THR A 18 -12.99 6.29 14.23
CA THR A 18 -12.87 6.63 15.67
C THR A 18 -12.64 8.12 15.97
N ASN A 19 -12.83 9.02 14.98
CA ASN A 19 -12.59 10.47 15.09
C ASN A 19 -11.15 10.85 15.50
N LYS A 20 -10.18 9.99 15.23
CA LYS A 20 -8.77 10.29 15.48
C LYS A 20 -8.11 10.85 14.21
N PRO A 21 -7.20 11.83 14.34
CA PRO A 21 -6.57 12.44 13.18
C PRO A 21 -5.59 11.45 12.52
N VAL A 22 -5.77 11.21 11.22
CA VAL A 22 -4.83 10.49 10.35
C VAL A 22 -4.20 11.51 9.41
N ARG A 23 -2.88 11.40 9.18
CA ARG A 23 -2.15 12.26 8.24
C ARG A 23 -1.66 11.45 7.04
N LEU A 24 -1.59 12.11 5.89
CA LEU A 24 -1.00 11.53 4.69
C LEU A 24 0.50 11.84 4.66
N VAL A 25 1.29 10.85 4.25
CA VAL A 25 2.72 10.98 3.99
C VAL A 25 2.94 10.66 2.52
N LYS A 26 3.80 11.43 1.85
CA LYS A 26 4.15 11.16 0.45
C LYS A 26 4.91 9.83 0.38
N GLY A 27 4.39 8.90 -0.42
CA GLY A 27 5.04 7.62 -0.70
C GLY A 27 5.87 7.65 -1.97
N GLU A 28 6.47 6.50 -2.27
CA GLU A 28 7.34 6.28 -3.42
C GLU A 28 6.64 5.46 -4.49
N LEU A 29 6.96 5.72 -5.77
CA LEU A 29 6.34 5.00 -6.90
C LEU A 29 6.70 3.51 -6.93
N TYR A 30 7.85 3.13 -6.38
CA TYR A 30 8.28 1.74 -6.33
C TYR A 30 7.62 0.94 -5.18
N ASN A 31 6.95 1.62 -4.23
CA ASN A 31 6.26 0.96 -3.12
C ASN A 31 4.88 0.40 -3.56
N ILE A 32 4.90 -0.45 -4.57
CA ILE A 32 3.70 -1.07 -5.14
C ILE A 32 3.31 -2.33 -4.36
N LYS A 33 2.02 -2.65 -4.35
CA LYS A 33 1.52 -3.93 -3.83
C LYS A 33 1.47 -4.96 -4.95
N VAL A 34 2.19 -6.07 -4.80
CA VAL A 34 2.13 -7.19 -5.75
C VAL A 34 0.88 -8.01 -5.45
N THR A 35 -0.10 -7.99 -6.35
CA THR A 35 -1.38 -8.72 -6.20
C THR A 35 -1.69 -9.64 -7.37
N THR A 36 -1.08 -9.40 -8.53
CA THR A 36 -1.26 -10.17 -9.75
C THR A 36 0.08 -10.62 -10.32
N PRO A 37 0.10 -11.63 -11.22
CA PRO A 37 1.33 -12.00 -11.94
C PRO A 37 1.91 -10.87 -12.80
N TYR A 38 1.08 -9.91 -13.21
CA TYR A 38 1.54 -8.73 -13.92
C TYR A 38 2.32 -7.80 -12.99
N ASP A 39 1.81 -7.54 -11.78
CA ASP A 39 2.50 -6.72 -10.78
C ASP A 39 3.88 -7.32 -10.45
N LEU A 40 4.00 -8.66 -10.44
CA LEU A 40 5.27 -9.33 -10.24
C LEU A 40 6.29 -9.00 -11.35
N LYS A 41 5.85 -8.93 -12.62
CA LYS A 41 6.74 -8.53 -13.73
C LYS A 41 7.16 -7.06 -13.58
N VAL A 42 6.23 -6.19 -13.18
CA VAL A 42 6.50 -4.77 -12.93
C VAL A 42 7.48 -4.60 -11.77
N ALA A 43 7.26 -5.28 -10.64
CA ALA A 43 8.17 -5.26 -9.48
C ALA A 43 9.58 -5.73 -9.87
N ASN A 44 9.68 -6.80 -10.66
CA ASN A 44 10.97 -7.27 -11.18
C ASN A 44 11.64 -6.25 -12.10
N ALA A 45 10.88 -5.55 -12.94
CA ALA A 45 11.42 -4.48 -13.78
C ALA A 45 11.91 -3.29 -12.96
N ILE A 46 11.16 -2.88 -11.93
CA ILE A 46 11.55 -1.83 -10.98
C ILE A 46 12.87 -2.17 -10.28
N ILE A 47 13.02 -3.41 -9.78
CA ILE A 47 14.25 -3.85 -9.11
C ILE A 47 15.43 -3.95 -10.09
N ARG A 48 15.21 -4.45 -11.31
CA ARG A 48 16.27 -4.64 -12.30
C ARG A 48 16.71 -3.35 -12.99
N GLY A 49 15.81 -2.39 -13.15
CA GLY A 49 16.10 -1.06 -13.69
C GLY A 49 16.56 -0.05 -12.64
N GLY A 50 16.49 -0.40 -11.34
CA GLY A 50 16.60 0.53 -10.21
C GLY A 50 17.83 0.35 -9.31
N ILE A 51 19.01 0.05 -9.88
CA ILE A 51 20.32 0.50 -9.35
C ILE A 51 21.18 0.92 -10.55
N ALA A 52 20.64 1.82 -11.37
CA ALA A 52 21.39 2.50 -12.41
C ALA A 52 21.15 4.00 -12.26
N ASP A 53 21.45 4.50 -11.06
CA ASP A 53 21.65 5.91 -10.73
C ASP A 53 22.39 5.92 -9.36
N ASP A 54 23.68 5.59 -9.42
CA ASP A 54 24.70 5.85 -8.40
C ASP A 54 25.88 6.56 -9.08
#